data_AF-A0A6B9Z3P3-F1
#
_entry.id   AF-A0A6B9Z3P3-F1
#
_cell.length_a   1.000
_cell.length_b   1.000
_cell.length_c   1.000
_cell.angle_alpha   90.00
_cell.angle_beta   90.00
_cell.angle_gamma   90.00
#
_symmetry.space_group_name_H-M   'P 1'
#
loop_
_entity.id
_entity.type
_entity.pdbx_description
1 polymer ?
#
loop_
_entity_poly.entity_id
_entity_poly.type
_entity_poly.pdbx_seq_one_letter_code
_entity_poly.pdbx_strand_id
1 'polypeptide(L)'
;MKNLKSTFAAAALILGLGSALLTSAATQQPGTKTWGHRTDGSYVDLTGENPADYRCTGSMQICKAVYPDTQDPNVNPANPISTVAGEFSGL
;
A
#
# COMPACT_ATOMS: atom_id res chain seq x y z
N MET A 1 -53.11 -7.27 -31.66
CA MET A 1 -52.68 -7.34 -30.25
C MET A 1 -52.26 -8.77 -29.92
N LYS A 2 -50.97 -9.00 -29.65
CA LYS A 2 -50.46 -10.09 -28.79
C LYS A 2 -48.97 -9.81 -28.58
N ASN A 3 -48.65 -9.53 -27.32
CA ASN A 3 -47.44 -8.89 -26.85
C ASN A 3 -46.31 -9.91 -26.71
N LEU A 4 -45.16 -9.65 -27.32
CA LEU A 4 -43.93 -10.36 -26.96
C LEU A 4 -43.22 -9.55 -25.86
N LYS A 5 -43.52 -9.89 -24.61
CA LYS A 5 -42.76 -9.44 -23.44
C LYS A 5 -41.47 -10.26 -23.41
N SER A 6 -40.33 -9.67 -23.80
CA SER A 6 -39.03 -10.28 -23.57
C SER A 6 -38.51 -9.81 -22.22
N THR A 7 -38.41 -10.75 -21.29
CA THR A 7 -38.02 -10.54 -19.89
C THR A 7 -36.51 -10.73 -19.77
N PHE A 8 -35.85 -9.73 -19.17
CA PHE A 8 -34.60 -9.75 -18.40
C PHE A 8 -33.62 -10.92 -18.57
N ALA A 9 -32.38 -10.58 -18.95
CA ALA A 9 -31.18 -11.23 -18.40
C ALA A 9 -30.20 -10.12 -17.98
N ALA A 10 -30.12 -9.89 -16.67
CA ALA A 10 -29.12 -9.04 -16.06
C ALA A 10 -27.75 -9.71 -16.19
N ALA A 11 -26.88 -9.15 -17.04
CA ALA A 11 -25.48 -9.51 -17.06
C ALA A 11 -24.79 -8.85 -15.87
N ALA A 12 -24.60 -9.61 -14.79
CA ALA A 12 -23.73 -9.22 -13.69
C ALA A 12 -22.28 -9.20 -14.20
N LEU A 13 -21.82 -8.03 -14.62
CA LEU A 13 -20.40 -7.75 -14.81
C LEU A 13 -19.75 -7.68 -13.44
N ILE A 14 -19.30 -8.84 -12.95
CA ILE A 14 -18.34 -8.91 -11.85
C ILE A 14 -17.02 -8.40 -12.41
N LEU A 15 -16.83 -7.07 -12.37
CA LEU A 15 -15.51 -6.47 -12.49
C LEU A 15 -14.81 -6.72 -11.16
N GLY A 16 -14.19 -7.90 -11.07
CA GLY A 16 -13.27 -8.23 -9.99
C GLY A 16 -12.27 -7.09 -9.85
N LEU A 17 -12.28 -6.45 -8.69
CA LEU A 17 -11.33 -5.42 -8.27
C LEU A 17 -9.95 -6.06 -8.17
N GLY A 18 -9.28 -6.23 -9.31
CA GLY A 18 -7.86 -6.48 -9.37
C GLY A 18 -7.12 -5.18 -9.09
N SER A 19 -6.96 -4.82 -7.82
CA SER A 19 -6.06 -3.74 -7.41
C SER A 19 -4.62 -4.15 -7.74
N ALA A 20 -4.20 -3.90 -8.98
CA ALA A 20 -2.79 -3.89 -9.33
C ALA A 20 -2.16 -2.67 -8.66
N LEU A 21 -1.60 -2.86 -7.47
CA LEU A 21 -0.70 -1.88 -6.86
C LEU A 21 0.57 -1.87 -7.72
N LEU A 22 0.63 -0.90 -8.64
CA LEU A 22 1.84 -0.53 -9.35
C LEU A 22 2.91 -0.18 -8.31
N THR A 23 3.87 -1.09 -8.12
CA THR A 23 5.11 -0.81 -7.39
C THR A 23 5.94 0.16 -8.23
N SER A 24 5.65 1.45 -8.10
CA SER A 24 6.54 2.51 -8.53
C SER A 24 7.85 2.34 -7.78
N ALA A 25 8.94 2.10 -8.53
CA ALA A 25 10.29 2.25 -8.01
C ALA A 25 10.41 3.70 -7.51
N ALA A 26 10.30 3.88 -6.20
CA ALA A 26 10.29 5.19 -5.58
C ALA A 26 11.68 5.80 -5.75
N THR A 27 11.78 6.84 -6.58
CA THR A 27 12.93 7.75 -6.56
C THR A 27 12.99 8.35 -5.17
N GLN A 28 13.93 7.91 -4.36
CA GLN A 28 14.07 8.35 -2.97
C GLN A 28 14.36 9.86 -2.96
N GLN A 29 13.48 10.65 -2.31
CA GLN A 29 13.71 12.08 -2.18
C GLN A 29 14.90 12.33 -1.25
N PRO A 30 15.86 13.18 -1.63
CA PRO A 30 16.98 13.53 -0.77
C PRO A 30 16.47 14.11 0.56
N GLY A 31 17.09 13.72 1.67
CA GLY A 31 16.68 14.13 3.03
C GLY A 31 15.51 13.33 3.62
N THR A 32 15.14 12.21 3.00
CA THR A 32 14.07 11.34 3.51
C THR A 32 14.52 9.89 3.67
N LYS A 33 13.89 9.19 4.62
CA LYS A 33 14.05 7.76 4.85
C LYS A 33 12.72 7.05 4.68
N THR A 34 12.76 5.86 4.09
CA THR A 34 11.60 4.99 3.96
C THR A 34 11.65 3.94 5.05
N TRP A 35 10.53 3.71 5.73
CA TRP A 35 10.41 2.75 6.81
C TRP A 35 9.26 1.78 6.53
N GLY A 36 9.47 0.50 6.81
CA GLY A 36 8.43 -0.54 6.82
C GLY A 36 7.80 -0.61 8.21
N HIS A 37 6.47 -0.64 8.29
CA HIS A 37 5.74 -0.69 9.55
C HIS A 37 5.24 -2.11 9.81
N ARG A 38 5.87 -2.78 10.78
CA ARG A 38 5.59 -4.16 11.15
C ARG A 38 4.28 -4.27 11.92
N THR A 39 3.74 -5.48 11.97
CA THR A 39 2.50 -5.80 12.69
C THR A 39 2.62 -5.65 14.21
N ASP A 40 3.85 -5.67 14.74
CA ASP A 40 4.15 -5.39 16.15
C ASP A 40 4.22 -3.88 16.48
N GLY A 41 4.02 -3.01 15.49
CA GLY A 41 4.07 -1.55 15.63
C GLY A 41 5.47 -0.94 15.51
N SER A 42 6.50 -1.77 15.32
CA SER A 42 7.87 -1.29 15.07
C SER A 42 8.07 -0.87 13.61
N TYR A 43 9.06 -0.01 13.40
CA TYR A 43 9.49 0.41 12.07
C TYR A 43 10.89 -0.13 11.75
N VAL A 44 11.05 -0.64 10.53
CA VAL A 44 12.34 -1.08 9.97
C VAL A 44 12.81 -0.12 8.88
N ASP A 45 14.08 0.27 8.89
CA ASP A 45 14.64 1.15 7.85
C ASP A 45 14.69 0.36 6.53
N LEU A 46 14.02 0.87 5.50
CA LEU A 46 13.99 0.33 4.13
C LEU A 46 14.77 1.22 3.16
N THR A 47 15.54 2.19 3.67
CA THR A 47 16.35 3.10 2.86
C THR A 47 17.42 2.32 2.09
N GLY A 48 17.31 2.31 0.76
CA GLY A 48 18.22 1.56 -0.11
C GLY A 48 17.88 0.07 -0.26
N GLU A 49 16.85 -0.43 0.43
CA GLU A 49 16.40 -1.82 0.30
C GLU A 49 15.65 -2.06 -1.01
N ASN A 50 15.80 -3.26 -1.57
CA ASN A 50 15.13 -3.61 -2.82
C ASN A 50 13.63 -3.88 -2.57
N PRO A 51 12.70 -3.23 -3.29
CA PRO A 51 11.27 -3.50 -3.18
C PRO A 51 10.85 -4.95 -3.47
N ALA A 52 11.73 -5.78 -4.04
CA ALA A 52 11.49 -7.21 -4.20
C ALA A 52 11.57 -8.00 -2.87
N ASP A 53 12.27 -7.47 -1.86
CA ASP A 53 12.56 -8.17 -0.61
C ASP A 53 11.48 -7.98 0.46
N TYR A 54 10.55 -7.05 0.22
CA TYR A 54 9.38 -6.82 1.08
C TYR A 54 8.11 -6.65 0.26
N ARG A 55 6.97 -6.87 0.91
CA ARG A 55 5.64 -6.76 0.30
C ARG A 55 4.74 -5.88 1.13
N CYS A 56 3.96 -5.08 0.42
CA CYS A 56 2.85 -4.30 0.97
C CYS A 56 1.56 -4.79 0.30
N THR A 57 0.80 -5.63 1.00
CA THR A 57 -0.44 -6.21 0.46
C THR A 57 -1.64 -5.82 1.29
N GLY A 58 -2.81 -5.62 0.67
CA GLY A 58 -4.00 -5.12 1.37
C GLY A 58 -4.02 -3.60 1.53
N SER A 59 -4.94 -3.08 2.34
CA SER A 59 -5.18 -1.63 2.45
C SER A 59 -5.54 -1.14 3.87
N MET A 60 -5.51 -2.01 4.87
CA MET A 60 -6.08 -1.71 6.20
C MET A 60 -5.07 -1.13 7.20
N GLN A 61 -3.78 -1.21 6.90
CA GLN A 61 -2.68 -0.81 7.78
C GLN A 61 -1.70 0.09 7.03
N ILE A 62 -0.82 0.77 7.76
CA ILE A 62 0.36 1.41 7.15
C ILE A 62 1.36 0.29 6.88
N CYS A 63 1.80 0.13 5.63
CA CYS A 63 2.88 -0.78 5.26
C CYS A 63 4.22 -0.04 5.24
N LYS A 64 4.23 1.12 4.59
CA LYS A 64 5.41 2.00 4.52
C LYS A 64 5.07 3.40 4.95
N ALA A 65 6.04 4.06 5.55
CA ALA A 65 5.99 5.47 5.85
C ALA A 65 7.31 6.12 5.43
N VAL A 66 7.24 7.34 4.94
CA VAL A 66 8.41 8.16 4.62
C VAL A 66 8.51 9.25 5.67
N TYR A 67 9.68 9.39 6.28
CA TYR A 67 9.99 10.40 7.29
C TYR A 67 11.19 11.25 6.86
N PRO A 68 11.38 12.44 7.46
CA PRO A 68 12.67 13.13 7.38
C PRO A 68 13.79 12.20 7.89
N ASP A 69 14.97 12.29 7.28
CA ASP A 69 16.14 11.49 7.67
C ASP A 69 16.61 11.70 9.13
N THR A 70 16.21 12.80 9.74
CA THR A 70 16.44 13.17 11.14
C THR A 70 15.42 12.60 12.13
N GLN A 71 14.37 11.90 11.66
CA GLN A 71 13.30 11.37 12.50
C GLN A 71 13.31 9.84 12.53
N ASP A 72 13.39 9.26 13.73
CA ASP A 72 13.20 7.83 13.98
C ASP A 72 11.75 7.57 14.42
N PRO A 73 10.94 6.88 13.60
CA PRO A 73 9.55 6.58 13.93
C PRO A 73 9.39 5.56 15.07
N ASN A 74 10.43 4.80 15.44
CA ASN A 74 10.39 3.97 16.66
C ASN A 74 10.44 4.81 17.95
N VAL A 75 10.91 6.06 17.87
CA VAL A 75 10.94 7.00 19.00
C VAL A 75 9.78 8.01 18.90
N ASN A 76 9.52 8.52 17.70
CA ASN A 76 8.43 9.47 17.44
C ASN A 76 7.77 9.17 16.08
N PRO A 77 6.65 8.41 16.06
CA PRO A 77 5.98 8.02 14.82
C PRO A 77 5.09 9.12 14.22
N ALA A 78 4.98 10.29 14.84
CA ALA A 78 4.05 11.32 14.40
C ALA A 78 4.43 11.96 13.05
N ASN A 79 3.42 12.33 12.26
CA ASN A 79 3.55 13.16 11.06
C ASN A 79 4.49 12.61 9.96
N PRO A 80 4.25 11.40 9.43
CA PRO A 80 4.96 10.93 8.24
C PRO A 80 4.73 11.88 7.05
N ILE A 81 5.75 12.05 6.21
CA ILE A 81 5.68 12.82 4.96
C ILE A 81 4.68 12.15 4.01
N SER A 82 4.74 10.83 3.91
CA SER A 82 3.78 10.03 3.14
C SER A 82 3.66 8.63 3.73
N THR A 83 2.56 7.95 3.42
CA THR A 83 2.33 6.55 3.80
C THR A 83 1.82 5.75 2.60
N VAL A 84 2.14 4.46 2.60
CA VAL A 84 1.59 3.48 1.68
C VAL A 84 0.80 2.47 2.49
N ALA A 85 -0.47 2.29 2.15
CA ALA A 85 -1.33 1.32 2.80
C ALA A 85 -0.96 -0.11 2.42
N GLY A 86 -1.14 -1.03 3.36
CA GLY A 86 -0.88 -2.46 3.22
C GLY A 86 -0.41 -3.08 4.53
N GLU A 87 -0.30 -4.40 4.53
CA GLU A 87 0.35 -5.20 5.55
C GLU A 87 1.80 -5.43 5.13
N PHE A 88 2.73 -5.06 6.00
CA PHE A 88 4.16 -5.27 5.78
C PHE A 88 4.52 -6.73 6.03
N SER A 89 5.19 -7.34 5.05
CA SER A 89 5.80 -8.68 5.18
C SER A 89 7.10 -8.73 4.40
N GLY A 90 8.08 -9.52 4.86
CA GLY A 90 9.43 -9.54 4.29
C GLY A 90 10.48 -9.22 5.36
N LEU A 91 11.60 -8.65 4.92
CA LEU A 91 12.84 -8.40 5.67
C LEU A 91 12.75 -8.22 7.20
#